data_AF-A0A4V2W381-F1
#
_entry.id   AF-A0A4V2W381-F1
#
_cell.length_a   1.000
_cell.length_b   1.000
_cell.length_c   1.000
_cell.angle_alpha   90.00
_cell.angle_beta   90.00
_cell.angle_gamma   90.00
#
_symmetry.space_group_name_H-M   'P 1'
#
loop_
_entity.id
_entity.type
_entity.pdbx_description
1 polymer ?
#
loop_
_entity_poly.entity_id
_entity_poly.type
_entity_poly.pdbx_seq_one_letter_code
_entity_poly.pdbx_strand_id
1 'polypeptide(L)'
;MEVRILRGHEVHEANCLIMKMFDKYIAVDCLKESQQALNDENILALMKAGILIMIGAFINEQMVGVIGIKNLEDIQILFVDEKYQRQSIGTTLMNQAKKLMYGTIHVQANVQAVAFFQQNGFVIEGPEQIVNGLKTVAMGYKSHDEKKFHTYDEVHDFIASQKDRVYALDNFKRFMKDMGDPQKLLKTIHIGGTNGKGSTANYVRSVLQREGYKVATFTSPVLVTRLEVMRINNEHIREDEIIRYANRYMSEWLAYELSMFEIEVFIAIMFFIKHRVDFAVFEVGLGGELDATNIVSPIIAANTNIGLDHTEYLGNTYEQIARTKGGIIKDYVPFVTGEKKQECIEVFQEICQQHHSPLLFVQPLHNVCDDQGKVTYDYRQYHIELNTAAKYQSENSALAIEILLYLKENGYIELKEDDLLLGLKEAIWQGRFETVCQKPLMIIDGAHNKEGMMAFYESAKKYHNIKIIFSALRDKDTHAMLELLLKLSDDVTVCEFDFYRAQSAIKLAEDFPVKIEKDWHKAIDDAFSHDGVVFITGSLYFLSQVRPYIINH
;
A
#
# COMPACT_ATOMS: atom_id res chain seq x y z
N MET A 1 11.34 -30.68 -1.80
CA MET A 1 9.87 -30.50 -1.83
C MET A 1 9.60 -29.02 -1.69
N GLU A 2 8.80 -28.47 -2.57
CA GLU A 2 8.37 -27.07 -2.55
C GLU A 2 6.92 -26.99 -2.09
N VAL A 3 6.57 -25.94 -1.33
CA VAL A 3 5.18 -25.66 -0.95
C VAL A 3 4.89 -24.21 -1.27
N ARG A 4 3.87 -23.95 -2.08
CA ARG A 4 3.53 -22.60 -2.55
C ARG A 4 2.03 -22.43 -2.78
N ILE A 5 1.57 -21.19 -2.70
CA ILE A 5 0.23 -20.79 -3.13
C ILE A 5 0.11 -21.03 -4.64
N LEU A 6 -0.99 -21.66 -5.06
CA LEU A 6 -1.24 -22.00 -6.45
C LEU A 6 -1.66 -20.79 -7.28
N ARG A 7 -1.23 -20.78 -8.54
CA ARG A 7 -1.65 -19.85 -9.58
C ARG A 7 -2.80 -20.44 -10.39
N GLY A 8 -3.51 -19.60 -11.12
CA GLY A 8 -4.69 -20.01 -11.90
C GLY A 8 -4.43 -21.16 -12.91
N HIS A 9 -3.24 -21.24 -13.50
CA HIS A 9 -2.90 -22.32 -14.44
C HIS A 9 -2.59 -23.66 -13.74
N GLU A 10 -2.32 -23.67 -12.44
CA GLU A 10 -2.05 -24.88 -11.64
C GLU A 10 -3.36 -25.51 -11.10
N VAL A 11 -4.52 -24.84 -11.27
CA VAL A 11 -5.82 -25.30 -10.76
C VAL A 11 -6.23 -26.65 -11.34
N HIS A 12 -6.01 -26.85 -12.64
CA HIS A 12 -6.37 -28.10 -13.32
C HIS A 12 -5.62 -29.32 -12.74
N GLU A 13 -4.31 -29.17 -12.53
CA GLU A 13 -3.49 -30.23 -11.93
C GLU A 13 -3.96 -30.54 -10.49
N ALA A 14 -4.22 -29.49 -9.70
CA ALA A 14 -4.75 -29.65 -8.36
C ALA A 14 -6.10 -30.39 -8.36
N ASN A 15 -6.99 -30.03 -9.27
CA ASN A 15 -8.29 -30.67 -9.35
C ASN A 15 -8.21 -32.14 -9.80
N CYS A 16 -7.31 -32.46 -10.73
CA CYS A 16 -7.04 -33.85 -11.13
C CYS A 16 -6.57 -34.68 -9.94
N LEU A 17 -5.67 -34.13 -9.10
CA LEU A 17 -5.23 -34.79 -7.87
C LEU A 17 -6.40 -34.97 -6.88
N ILE A 18 -7.22 -33.94 -6.67
CA ILE A 18 -8.39 -33.99 -5.80
C ILE A 18 -9.34 -35.11 -6.26
N MET A 19 -9.76 -35.10 -7.52
CA MET A 19 -10.72 -36.07 -8.07
C MET A 19 -10.19 -37.51 -8.02
N LYS A 20 -8.92 -37.72 -8.37
CA LYS A 20 -8.27 -39.04 -8.27
C LYS A 20 -8.34 -39.61 -6.85
N MET A 21 -8.08 -38.77 -5.85
CA MET A 21 -8.15 -39.18 -4.45
C MET A 21 -9.61 -39.32 -3.99
N PHE A 22 -10.49 -38.45 -4.45
CA PHE A 22 -11.90 -38.46 -4.09
C PHE A 22 -12.59 -39.76 -4.53
N ASP A 23 -12.44 -40.17 -5.79
CA ASP A 23 -13.03 -41.40 -6.36
C ASP A 23 -12.56 -42.68 -5.65
N LYS A 24 -11.35 -42.63 -5.06
CA LYS A 24 -10.75 -43.80 -4.40
C LYS A 24 -11.22 -43.97 -2.96
N TYR A 25 -11.51 -42.88 -2.25
CA TYR A 25 -11.79 -42.92 -0.81
C TYR A 25 -13.26 -42.59 -0.47
N ILE A 26 -14.05 -42.09 -1.43
CA ILE A 26 -15.44 -41.69 -1.20
C ILE A 26 -16.37 -42.41 -2.18
N ALA A 27 -17.44 -43.02 -1.67
CA ALA A 27 -18.36 -43.84 -2.46
C ALA A 27 -19.18 -43.02 -3.48
N VAL A 28 -19.33 -43.58 -4.69
CA VAL A 28 -19.91 -42.97 -5.90
C VAL A 28 -21.34 -42.42 -5.71
N ASP A 29 -22.15 -43.02 -4.83
CA ASP A 29 -23.57 -42.69 -4.67
C ASP A 29 -23.84 -41.37 -3.91
N CYS A 30 -22.82 -40.73 -3.32
CA CYS A 30 -23.01 -39.54 -2.48
C CYS A 30 -22.85 -38.18 -3.20
N LEU A 31 -22.57 -38.14 -4.52
CA LEU A 31 -21.63 -37.11 -5.02
C LEU A 31 -21.93 -36.34 -6.33
N LYS A 32 -23.19 -36.18 -6.77
CA LYS A 32 -23.42 -35.30 -7.95
C LYS A 32 -23.18 -33.81 -7.65
N GLU A 33 -23.56 -33.32 -6.47
CA GLU A 33 -23.43 -31.89 -6.11
C GLU A 33 -21.99 -31.50 -5.71
N SER A 34 -21.29 -32.37 -4.97
CA SER A 34 -19.90 -32.11 -4.55
C SER A 34 -18.90 -32.16 -5.72
N GLN A 35 -19.13 -33.01 -6.74
CA GLN A 35 -18.30 -33.03 -7.95
C GLN A 35 -18.55 -31.79 -8.83
N GLN A 36 -19.77 -31.25 -8.87
CA GLN A 36 -20.06 -29.97 -9.55
C GLN A 36 -19.38 -28.78 -8.85
N ALA A 37 -19.31 -28.80 -7.52
CA ALA A 37 -18.62 -27.76 -6.74
C ALA A 37 -17.08 -27.78 -6.92
N LEU A 38 -16.50 -28.90 -7.35
CA LEU A 38 -15.07 -29.10 -7.55
C LEU A 38 -14.67 -29.08 -9.04
N ASN A 39 -15.40 -28.40 -9.92
CA ASN A 39 -14.91 -28.19 -11.28
C ASN A 39 -13.89 -27.03 -11.36
N ASP A 40 -13.02 -27.06 -12.36
CA ASP A 40 -11.92 -26.09 -12.52
C ASP A 40 -12.42 -24.64 -12.56
N GLU A 41 -13.53 -24.40 -13.26
CA GLU A 41 -14.11 -23.07 -13.43
C GLU A 41 -14.57 -22.47 -12.09
N ASN A 42 -15.23 -23.28 -11.25
CA ASN A 42 -15.70 -22.84 -9.95
C ASN A 42 -14.54 -22.60 -8.98
N ILE A 43 -13.54 -23.49 -8.97
CA ILE A 43 -12.32 -23.29 -8.15
C ILE A 43 -11.63 -21.98 -8.58
N LEU A 44 -11.45 -21.77 -9.88
CA LEU A 44 -10.82 -20.56 -10.40
C LEU A 44 -11.64 -19.31 -10.09
N ALA A 45 -12.98 -19.38 -10.15
CA ALA A 45 -13.86 -18.27 -9.78
C ALA A 45 -13.73 -17.90 -8.29
N LEU A 46 -13.73 -18.90 -7.40
CA LEU A 46 -13.54 -18.68 -5.96
C LEU A 46 -12.14 -18.13 -5.62
N MET A 47 -11.10 -18.59 -6.33
CA MET A 47 -9.75 -18.05 -6.19
C MET A 47 -9.65 -16.61 -6.69
N LYS A 48 -10.25 -16.30 -7.84
CA LYS A 48 -10.30 -14.93 -8.39
C LYS A 48 -11.05 -13.96 -7.46
N ALA A 49 -12.08 -14.44 -6.76
CA ALA A 49 -12.81 -13.67 -5.76
C ALA A 49 -12.09 -13.56 -4.41
N GLY A 50 -10.91 -14.16 -4.23
CA GLY A 50 -10.20 -14.19 -2.95
C GLY A 50 -10.94 -14.98 -1.86
N ILE A 51 -11.91 -15.81 -2.22
CA ILE A 51 -12.69 -16.64 -1.31
C ILE A 51 -11.94 -17.92 -0.97
N LEU A 52 -11.24 -18.50 -1.94
CA LEU A 52 -10.48 -19.74 -1.81
C LEU A 52 -9.00 -19.47 -2.11
N ILE A 53 -8.12 -19.92 -1.22
CA ILE A 53 -6.66 -19.95 -1.43
C ILE A 53 -6.25 -21.41 -1.45
N MET A 54 -5.57 -21.83 -2.51
CA MET A 54 -5.03 -23.18 -2.61
C MET A 54 -3.52 -23.16 -2.46
N ILE A 55 -2.99 -24.11 -1.70
CA ILE A 55 -1.56 -24.31 -1.49
C ILE A 55 -1.22 -25.72 -1.98
N GLY A 56 -0.25 -25.82 -2.88
CA GLY A 56 0.23 -27.10 -3.42
C GLY A 56 1.58 -27.49 -2.82
N ALA A 57 1.82 -28.78 -2.72
CA ALA A 57 3.12 -29.38 -2.43
C ALA A 57 3.64 -30.07 -3.69
N PHE A 58 4.90 -29.78 -4.05
CA PHE A 58 5.53 -30.24 -5.28
C PHE A 58 6.82 -31.02 -5.01
N ILE A 59 7.01 -32.11 -5.75
CA ILE A 59 8.24 -32.90 -5.79
C ILE A 59 8.61 -33.10 -7.26
N ASN A 60 9.77 -32.61 -7.67
CA ASN A 60 10.23 -32.63 -9.07
C ASN A 60 9.18 -32.01 -10.03
N GLU A 61 8.67 -30.82 -9.70
CA GLU A 61 7.60 -30.09 -10.42
C GLU A 61 6.24 -30.79 -10.49
N GLN A 62 6.09 -32.01 -9.94
CA GLN A 62 4.81 -32.70 -9.89
C GLN A 62 4.07 -32.35 -8.59
N MET A 63 2.79 -31.99 -8.67
CA MET A 63 1.95 -31.79 -7.51
C MET A 63 1.66 -33.13 -6.82
N VAL A 64 2.00 -33.23 -5.53
CA VAL A 64 1.83 -34.44 -4.70
C VAL A 64 0.85 -34.24 -3.56
N GLY A 65 0.41 -33.01 -3.31
CA GLY A 65 -0.59 -32.69 -2.30
C GLY A 65 -1.14 -31.28 -2.48
N VAL A 66 -2.35 -31.07 -1.98
CA VAL A 66 -3.03 -29.77 -2.05
C VAL A 66 -3.89 -29.55 -0.81
N ILE A 67 -3.91 -28.31 -0.32
CA ILE A 67 -4.82 -27.83 0.72
C ILE A 67 -5.54 -26.57 0.23
N GLY A 68 -6.85 -26.49 0.47
CA GLY A 68 -7.70 -25.36 0.10
C GLY A 68 -8.27 -24.70 1.35
N ILE A 69 -8.02 -23.41 1.49
CA ILE A 69 -8.44 -22.58 2.61
C ILE A 69 -9.50 -21.61 2.10
N LYS A 70 -10.68 -21.64 2.69
CA LYS A 70 -11.78 -20.74 2.38
C LYS A 70 -11.88 -19.66 3.45
N ASN A 71 -12.07 -18.41 3.02
CA ASN A 71 -12.22 -17.23 3.88
C ASN A 71 -11.07 -16.98 4.89
N LEU A 72 -9.89 -17.61 4.73
CA LEU A 72 -8.82 -17.62 5.74
C LEU A 72 -9.22 -18.25 7.10
N GLU A 73 -10.36 -18.94 7.17
CA GLU A 73 -10.90 -19.50 8.42
C GLU A 73 -11.25 -21.00 8.28
N ASP A 74 -11.59 -21.47 7.08
CA ASP A 74 -12.07 -22.84 6.86
C ASP A 74 -11.10 -23.66 6.01
N ILE A 75 -10.76 -24.87 6.44
CA ILE A 75 -10.10 -25.86 5.60
C ILE A 75 -11.18 -26.66 4.87
N GLN A 76 -11.21 -26.54 3.55
CA GLN A 76 -12.22 -27.18 2.70
C GLN A 76 -11.67 -28.39 1.95
N ILE A 77 -10.39 -28.34 1.59
CA ILE A 77 -9.76 -29.34 0.72
C ILE A 77 -8.45 -29.74 1.39
N LEU A 78 -8.19 -31.04 1.53
CA LEU A 78 -6.87 -31.55 1.88
C LEU A 78 -6.69 -32.95 1.29
N PHE A 79 -5.83 -33.06 0.27
CA PHE A 79 -5.52 -34.32 -0.37
C PHE A 79 -4.01 -34.47 -0.60
N VAL A 80 -3.53 -35.69 -0.47
CA VAL A 80 -2.14 -36.08 -0.73
C VAL A 80 -2.17 -37.33 -1.59
N ASP A 81 -1.41 -37.33 -2.68
CA ASP A 81 -1.29 -38.50 -3.56
C ASP A 81 -0.87 -39.72 -2.75
N GLU A 82 -1.52 -40.85 -3.00
CA GLU A 82 -1.34 -42.10 -2.25
C GLU A 82 0.13 -42.50 -2.08
N LYS A 83 0.96 -42.32 -3.12
CA LYS A 83 2.38 -42.69 -3.08
C LYS A 83 3.17 -41.89 -2.04
N TYR A 84 2.67 -40.72 -1.67
CA TYR A 84 3.31 -39.76 -0.77
C TYR A 84 2.59 -39.65 0.59
N GLN A 85 1.54 -40.44 0.81
CA GLN A 85 0.93 -40.53 2.12
C GLN A 85 1.94 -41.06 3.16
N ARG A 86 1.81 -40.59 4.40
CA ARG A 86 2.73 -40.89 5.53
C ARG A 86 4.16 -40.36 5.35
N GLN A 87 4.40 -39.47 4.38
CA GLN A 87 5.67 -38.75 4.21
C GLN A 87 5.57 -37.28 4.70
N SER A 88 4.72 -37.01 5.69
CA SER A 88 4.49 -35.67 6.28
C SER A 88 4.00 -34.57 5.32
N ILE A 89 3.64 -34.89 4.08
CA ILE A 89 3.14 -33.90 3.09
C ILE A 89 1.91 -33.16 3.62
N GLY A 90 0.91 -33.90 4.11
CA GLY A 90 -0.31 -33.31 4.66
C GLY A 90 -0.05 -32.39 5.86
N THR A 91 0.86 -32.80 6.76
CA THR A 91 1.29 -31.97 7.91
C THR A 91 2.01 -30.70 7.44
N THR A 92 2.86 -30.80 6.41
CA THR A 92 3.54 -29.62 5.84
C THR A 92 2.54 -28.64 5.25
N LEU A 93 1.58 -29.12 4.45
CA LEU A 93 0.50 -28.29 3.88
C LEU A 93 -0.34 -27.63 4.98
N MET A 94 -0.69 -28.39 6.02
CA MET A 94 -1.43 -27.88 7.18
C MET A 94 -0.67 -26.76 7.90
N ASN A 95 0.63 -26.95 8.15
CA ASN A 95 1.45 -25.94 8.79
C ASN A 95 1.58 -24.68 7.93
N GLN A 96 1.70 -24.83 6.60
CA GLN A 96 1.72 -23.68 5.71
C GLN A 96 0.39 -22.93 5.70
N ALA A 97 -0.73 -23.64 5.67
CA ALA A 97 -2.06 -23.03 5.75
C ALA A 97 -2.24 -22.22 7.04
N LYS A 98 -1.86 -22.80 8.19
CA LYS A 98 -1.95 -22.13 9.50
C LYS A 98 -1.17 -20.82 9.59
N LYS A 99 -0.10 -20.64 8.82
CA LYS A 99 0.63 -19.35 8.78
C LYS A 99 -0.23 -18.22 8.22
N LEU A 100 -1.06 -18.50 7.23
CA LEU A 100 -1.94 -17.49 6.61
C LEU A 100 -3.22 -17.23 7.39
N MET A 101 -3.60 -18.17 8.27
CA MET A 101 -4.84 -18.15 9.03
C MET A 101 -4.60 -17.71 10.48
N TYR A 102 -5.63 -17.13 11.10
CA TYR A 102 -5.62 -16.70 12.49
C TYR A 102 -7.02 -16.73 13.08
N GLY A 103 -7.13 -16.68 14.41
CA GLY A 103 -8.38 -16.93 15.12
C GLY A 103 -8.70 -18.42 15.22
N THR A 104 -9.97 -18.78 15.04
CA THR A 104 -10.38 -20.19 15.05
C THR A 104 -10.45 -20.70 13.62
N ILE A 105 -9.69 -21.75 13.34
CA ILE A 105 -9.65 -22.45 12.06
C ILE A 105 -10.58 -23.64 12.14
N HIS A 106 -11.52 -23.76 11.20
CA HIS A 106 -12.52 -24.81 11.19
C HIS A 106 -12.29 -25.81 10.07
N VAL A 107 -12.72 -27.05 10.30
CA VAL A 107 -12.76 -28.10 9.28
C VAL A 107 -13.91 -29.06 9.53
N GLN A 108 -14.58 -29.48 8.44
CA GLN A 108 -15.49 -30.62 8.45
C GLN A 108 -14.71 -31.88 8.08
N ALA A 109 -14.09 -32.51 9.08
CA ALA A 109 -13.21 -33.65 8.85
C ALA A 109 -14.02 -34.92 8.60
N ASN A 110 -13.70 -35.67 7.55
CA ASN A 110 -14.17 -37.05 7.44
C ASN A 110 -13.73 -37.84 8.68
N VAL A 111 -14.58 -38.75 9.18
CA VAL A 111 -14.27 -39.59 10.35
C VAL A 111 -12.90 -40.30 10.26
N GLN A 112 -12.47 -40.68 9.06
CA GLN A 112 -11.17 -41.30 8.81
C GLN A 112 -9.98 -40.33 8.96
N ALA A 113 -10.21 -39.03 8.77
CA ALA A 113 -9.20 -37.97 8.85
C ALA A 113 -9.09 -37.34 10.25
N VAL A 114 -10.03 -37.62 11.17
CA VAL A 114 -10.06 -37.02 12.53
C VAL A 114 -8.72 -37.18 13.26
N ALA A 115 -8.13 -38.39 13.22
CA ALA A 115 -6.85 -38.65 13.87
C ALA A 115 -5.71 -37.76 13.32
N PHE A 116 -5.70 -37.49 12.01
CA PHE A 116 -4.73 -36.59 11.39
C PHE A 116 -4.91 -35.15 11.87
N PHE A 117 -6.15 -34.65 11.92
CA PHE A 117 -6.44 -33.30 12.40
C PHE A 117 -6.10 -33.13 13.89
N GLN A 118 -6.39 -34.14 14.72
CA GLN A 118 -6.00 -34.15 16.14
C GLN A 118 -4.47 -34.11 16.32
N GLN A 119 -3.72 -34.88 15.54
CA GLN A 119 -2.25 -34.82 15.53
C GLN A 119 -1.72 -33.44 15.10
N ASN A 120 -2.50 -32.71 14.33
CA ASN A 120 -2.25 -31.32 13.95
C ASN A 120 -2.91 -30.32 14.91
N GLY A 121 -3.33 -30.72 16.11
CA GLY A 121 -3.81 -29.83 17.16
C GLY A 121 -5.27 -29.38 17.05
N PHE A 122 -6.07 -29.91 16.12
CA PHE A 122 -7.50 -29.66 16.08
C PHE A 122 -8.23 -30.44 17.17
N VAL A 123 -9.26 -29.83 17.74
CA VAL A 123 -10.17 -30.44 18.73
C VAL A 123 -11.54 -30.67 18.11
N ILE A 124 -12.26 -31.69 18.59
CA ILE A 124 -13.63 -31.97 18.17
C ILE A 124 -14.56 -30.92 18.79
N GLU A 125 -15.38 -30.26 17.99
CA GLU A 125 -16.32 -29.21 18.43
C GLU A 125 -17.77 -29.67 18.45
N GLY A 126 -18.09 -30.81 17.84
CA GLY A 126 -19.45 -31.32 17.75
C GLY A 126 -19.51 -32.83 17.50
N PRO A 127 -20.72 -33.43 17.54
CA PRO A 127 -20.91 -34.83 17.25
C PRO A 127 -20.65 -35.16 15.77
N GLU A 128 -20.52 -36.45 15.46
CA GLU A 128 -20.54 -36.93 14.06
C GLU A 128 -21.86 -36.55 13.38
N GLN A 129 -21.75 -36.06 12.15
CA GLN A 129 -22.86 -35.63 11.30
C GLN A 129 -22.72 -36.24 9.91
N ILE A 130 -23.82 -36.23 9.15
CA ILE A 130 -23.80 -36.57 7.72
C ILE A 130 -23.92 -35.28 6.93
N VAL A 131 -22.86 -34.90 6.21
CA VAL A 131 -22.82 -33.74 5.33
C VAL A 131 -22.56 -34.25 3.92
N ASN A 132 -23.47 -33.96 2.98
CA ASN A 132 -23.40 -34.43 1.58
C ASN A 132 -23.14 -35.94 1.45
N GLY A 133 -23.82 -36.76 2.28
CA GLY A 133 -23.68 -38.21 2.31
C GLY A 133 -22.42 -38.75 2.99
N LEU A 134 -21.51 -37.87 3.43
CA LEU A 134 -20.28 -38.23 4.13
C LEU A 134 -20.43 -38.09 5.65
N LYS A 135 -19.91 -39.07 6.40
CA LYS A 135 -19.76 -38.98 7.85
C LYS A 135 -18.61 -38.03 8.19
N THR A 136 -18.94 -36.88 8.76
CA THR A 136 -17.99 -35.82 9.14
C THR A 136 -18.09 -35.46 10.61
N VAL A 137 -17.03 -34.86 11.14
CA VAL A 137 -16.95 -34.30 12.48
C VAL A 137 -16.46 -32.87 12.35
N ALA A 138 -17.17 -31.93 12.96
CA ALA A 138 -16.73 -30.55 13.06
C ALA A 138 -15.53 -30.46 14.02
N MET A 139 -14.43 -29.88 13.54
CA MET A 139 -13.22 -29.70 14.34
C MET A 139 -12.70 -28.27 14.22
N GLY A 140 -12.11 -27.77 15.31
CA GLY A 140 -11.55 -26.43 15.41
C GLY A 140 -10.11 -26.44 15.88
N TYR A 141 -9.30 -25.53 15.35
CA TYR A 141 -7.95 -25.22 15.83
C TYR A 141 -7.87 -23.75 16.17
N LYS A 142 -7.48 -23.42 17.39
CA LYS A 142 -7.20 -22.03 17.76
C LYS A 142 -5.77 -21.70 17.37
N SER A 143 -5.58 -20.67 16.55
CA SER A 143 -4.24 -20.19 16.21
C SER A 143 -3.47 -19.80 17.48
N HIS A 144 -2.15 -19.95 17.39
CA HIS A 144 -1.29 -19.43 18.43
C HIS A 144 -1.21 -17.91 18.27
N ASP A 145 -1.93 -17.21 19.12
CA ASP A 145 -1.87 -15.76 19.23
C ASP A 145 -1.25 -15.43 20.59
N GLU A 146 -0.07 -14.81 20.56
CA GLU A 146 0.56 -14.28 21.76
C GLU A 146 -0.35 -13.19 22.30
N LYS A 147 -1.00 -13.38 23.45
CA LYS A 147 -1.85 -12.34 24.07
C LYS A 147 -0.99 -11.26 24.75
N LYS A 148 -0.02 -10.72 24.01
CA LYS A 148 0.97 -9.77 24.52
C LYS A 148 0.44 -8.34 24.50
N PHE A 149 -0.25 -7.97 23.43
CA PHE A 149 -0.77 -6.63 23.22
C PHE A 149 -2.29 -6.60 23.47
N HIS A 150 -2.74 -5.59 24.20
CA HIS A 150 -4.14 -5.35 24.55
C HIS A 150 -4.64 -4.01 24.01
N THR A 151 -3.73 -3.08 23.72
CA THR A 151 -4.03 -1.75 23.19
C THR A 151 -3.23 -1.46 21.92
N TYR A 152 -3.70 -0.51 21.12
CA TYR A 152 -2.97 -0.06 19.93
C TYR A 152 -1.62 0.56 20.26
N ASP A 153 -1.55 1.38 21.32
CA ASP A 153 -0.33 2.06 21.72
C ASP A 153 0.80 1.08 22.05
N GLU A 154 0.51 -0.03 22.74
CA GLU A 154 1.51 -1.07 22.99
C GLU A 154 2.06 -1.70 21.70
N VAL A 155 1.20 -1.87 20.68
CA VAL A 155 1.62 -2.37 19.36
C VAL A 155 2.45 -1.31 18.64
N HIS A 156 2.01 -0.05 18.67
CA HIS A 156 2.70 1.06 18.05
C HIS A 156 4.12 1.20 18.61
N ASP A 157 4.27 1.22 19.94
CA ASP A 157 5.56 1.31 20.62
C ASP A 157 6.45 0.11 20.28
N PHE A 158 5.89 -1.09 20.24
CA PHE A 158 6.62 -2.29 19.85
C PHE A 158 7.14 -2.21 18.41
N ILE A 159 6.30 -1.83 17.45
CA ILE A 159 6.67 -1.70 16.05
C ILE A 159 7.71 -0.57 15.89
N ALA A 160 7.50 0.58 16.54
CA ALA A 160 8.41 1.72 16.50
C ALA A 160 9.77 1.43 17.14
N SER A 161 9.84 0.49 18.09
CA SER A 161 11.10 0.04 18.70
C SER A 161 11.94 -0.88 17.81
N GLN A 162 11.39 -1.37 16.69
CA GLN A 162 12.14 -2.25 15.78
C GLN A 162 13.23 -1.48 15.03
N LYS A 163 14.31 -2.18 14.69
CA LYS A 163 15.47 -1.58 14.01
C LYS A 163 15.08 -1.03 12.65
N ASP A 164 15.55 0.17 12.33
CA ASP A 164 15.46 0.70 10.98
C ASP A 164 16.51 0.02 10.08
N ARG A 165 16.07 -0.60 8.98
CA ARG A 165 16.91 -1.38 8.05
C ARG A 165 16.77 -0.86 6.62
N VAL A 166 17.16 0.39 6.42
CA VAL A 166 17.02 1.10 5.14
C VAL A 166 17.69 0.40 3.94
N TYR A 167 18.64 -0.52 4.14
CA TYR A 167 19.50 -1.08 3.08
C TYR A 167 19.44 -2.60 2.88
N ALA A 168 18.44 -3.29 3.41
CA ALA A 168 18.35 -4.75 3.21
C ALA A 168 16.90 -5.23 3.16
N LEU A 169 16.55 -5.92 2.08
CA LEU A 169 15.23 -6.52 1.87
C LEU A 169 15.24 -8.05 2.03
N ASP A 170 16.41 -8.66 2.27
CA ASP A 170 16.60 -10.11 2.25
C ASP A 170 15.85 -10.84 3.36
N ASN A 171 15.81 -10.26 4.55
CA ASN A 171 15.08 -10.84 5.69
C ASN A 171 13.58 -10.85 5.41
N PHE A 172 13.02 -9.75 4.91
CA PHE A 172 11.62 -9.68 4.56
C PHE A 172 11.27 -10.54 3.34
N LYS A 173 12.11 -10.61 2.32
CA LYS A 173 11.97 -11.57 1.21
C LYS A 173 11.94 -13.02 1.70
N ARG A 174 12.84 -13.39 2.61
CA ARG A 174 12.88 -14.75 3.19
C ARG A 174 11.61 -15.02 4.00
N PHE A 175 11.19 -14.08 4.84
CA PHE A 175 9.96 -14.18 5.61
C PHE A 175 8.73 -14.37 4.70
N MET A 176 8.55 -13.52 3.69
CA MET A 176 7.43 -13.60 2.76
C MET A 176 7.43 -14.90 1.95
N LYS A 177 8.61 -15.38 1.54
CA LYS A 177 8.77 -16.69 0.89
C LYS A 177 8.35 -17.83 1.81
N ASP A 178 8.73 -17.80 3.09
CA ASP A 178 8.36 -18.82 4.07
C ASP A 178 6.86 -18.74 4.44
N MET A 179 6.23 -17.59 4.25
CA MET A 179 4.77 -17.41 4.30
C MET A 179 4.05 -17.92 3.04
N GLY A 180 4.79 -18.31 1.99
CA GLY A 180 4.24 -18.83 0.73
C GLY A 180 3.94 -17.75 -0.30
N ASP A 181 4.56 -16.58 -0.16
CA ASP A 181 4.36 -15.38 -0.99
C ASP A 181 2.90 -14.87 -1.05
N PRO A 182 2.25 -14.58 0.09
CA PRO A 182 0.86 -14.13 0.11
C PRO A 182 0.61 -12.85 -0.69
N GLN A 183 1.62 -11.97 -0.83
CA GLN A 183 1.53 -10.75 -1.63
C GLN A 183 1.15 -11.00 -3.10
N LYS A 184 1.41 -12.20 -3.63
CA LYS A 184 1.04 -12.59 -5.01
C LYS A 184 -0.46 -12.81 -5.20
N LEU A 185 -1.23 -12.84 -4.12
CA LEU A 185 -2.70 -12.91 -4.16
C LEU A 185 -3.34 -11.56 -4.50
N LEU A 186 -2.61 -10.45 -4.36
CA LEU A 186 -3.11 -9.11 -4.59
C LEU A 186 -2.86 -8.65 -6.03
N LYS A 187 -3.85 -7.96 -6.62
CA LYS A 187 -3.65 -7.17 -7.83
C LYS A 187 -3.11 -5.81 -7.44
N THR A 188 -1.79 -5.60 -7.58
CA THR A 188 -1.15 -4.39 -7.06
C THR A 188 -0.84 -3.36 -8.13
N ILE A 189 -0.91 -2.08 -7.75
CA ILE A 189 -0.41 -0.93 -8.51
C ILE A 189 0.70 -0.33 -7.66
N HIS A 190 1.88 -0.10 -8.22
CA HIS A 190 3.06 0.32 -7.43
C HIS A 190 3.57 1.68 -7.87
N ILE A 191 3.56 2.66 -6.97
CA ILE A 191 3.80 4.07 -7.28
C ILE A 191 5.03 4.59 -6.53
N GLY A 192 6.11 4.81 -7.27
CA GLY A 192 7.34 5.46 -6.83
C GLY A 192 7.45 6.93 -7.26
N GLY A 193 8.59 7.54 -6.94
CA GLY A 193 8.89 8.95 -7.26
C GLY A 193 9.35 9.77 -6.07
N THR A 194 9.76 11.01 -6.31
CA THR A 194 10.15 11.95 -5.25
C THR A 194 8.92 12.62 -4.67
N ASN A 195 8.18 13.40 -5.47
CA ASN A 195 7.00 14.14 -5.03
C ASN A 195 5.71 13.64 -5.72
N GLY A 196 4.56 13.73 -5.06
CA GLY A 196 3.25 13.43 -5.68
C GLY A 196 2.78 11.98 -5.61
N LYS A 197 3.59 11.04 -5.09
CA LYS A 197 3.26 9.62 -4.94
C LYS A 197 1.90 9.37 -4.29
N GLY A 198 1.73 9.82 -3.04
CA GLY A 198 0.46 9.74 -2.32
C GLY A 198 -0.71 10.43 -3.03
N SER A 199 -0.48 11.56 -3.73
CA SER A 199 -1.53 12.23 -4.51
C SER A 199 -1.98 11.38 -5.71
N THR A 200 -1.04 10.82 -6.48
CA THR A 200 -1.37 9.91 -7.59
C THR A 200 -2.07 8.66 -7.08
N ALA A 201 -1.61 8.07 -5.98
CA ALA A 201 -2.30 6.95 -5.34
C ALA A 201 -3.74 7.31 -4.90
N ASN A 202 -3.95 8.52 -4.38
CA ASN A 202 -5.25 9.05 -4.00
C ASN A 202 -6.19 9.18 -5.21
N TYR A 203 -5.71 9.71 -6.33
CA TYR A 203 -6.49 9.81 -7.57
C TYR A 203 -6.88 8.43 -8.12
N VAL A 204 -5.93 7.50 -8.21
CA VAL A 204 -6.20 6.12 -8.64
C VAL A 204 -7.24 5.46 -7.74
N ARG A 205 -7.08 5.57 -6.41
CA ARG A 205 -8.04 5.03 -5.44
C ARG A 205 -9.42 5.63 -5.63
N SER A 206 -9.52 6.95 -5.72
CA SER A 206 -10.79 7.67 -5.78
C SER A 206 -11.61 7.26 -7.01
N VAL A 207 -10.98 7.19 -8.19
CA VAL A 207 -11.66 6.78 -9.42
C VAL A 207 -12.07 5.31 -9.38
N LEU A 208 -11.16 4.41 -8.98
CA LEU A 208 -11.48 2.97 -8.88
C LEU A 208 -12.59 2.70 -7.85
N GLN A 209 -12.55 3.38 -6.70
CA GLN A 209 -13.58 3.29 -5.68
C GLN A 209 -14.94 3.76 -6.21
N ARG A 210 -14.95 4.80 -7.04
CA ARG A 210 -16.17 5.32 -7.66
C ARG A 210 -16.78 4.36 -8.68
N GLU A 211 -15.94 3.66 -9.46
CA GLU A 211 -16.37 2.55 -10.33
C GLU A 211 -16.92 1.34 -9.56
N GLY A 212 -16.84 1.35 -8.22
CA GLY A 212 -17.39 0.31 -7.34
C GLY A 212 -16.38 -0.76 -6.95
N TYR A 213 -15.11 -0.60 -7.28
CA TYR A 213 -14.05 -1.51 -6.82
C TYR A 213 -13.73 -1.26 -5.35
N LYS A 214 -13.39 -2.34 -4.63
CA LYS A 214 -12.82 -2.26 -3.27
C LYS A 214 -11.32 -2.01 -3.38
N VAL A 215 -10.87 -0.80 -3.06
CA VAL A 215 -9.49 -0.38 -3.29
C VAL A 215 -8.76 -0.17 -1.97
N ALA A 216 -7.65 -0.88 -1.82
CA ALA A 216 -6.70 -0.65 -0.75
C ALA A 216 -5.62 0.36 -1.14
N THR A 217 -5.12 1.12 -0.17
CA THR A 217 -3.94 1.96 -0.34
C THR A 217 -2.97 1.79 0.83
N PHE A 218 -1.70 1.63 0.53
CA PHE A 218 -0.59 1.76 1.48
C PHE A 218 0.18 3.06 1.18
N THR A 219 0.17 4.03 2.09
CA THR A 219 0.72 5.39 1.86
C THR A 219 1.59 5.90 3.01
N SER A 220 2.59 6.73 2.72
CA SER A 220 3.49 7.30 3.73
C SER A 220 4.04 8.69 3.34
N PRO A 221 4.46 9.54 4.31
CA PRO A 221 4.27 9.42 5.76
C PRO A 221 2.82 9.71 6.17
N VAL A 222 2.48 9.46 7.44
CA VAL A 222 1.14 9.77 7.99
C VAL A 222 0.97 11.22 8.35
N LEU A 223 -0.28 11.68 8.36
CA LEU A 223 -0.61 13.05 8.78
C LEU A 223 -1.21 13.11 10.18
N VAL A 224 -2.03 12.15 10.62
CA VAL A 224 -2.59 12.22 11.99
C VAL A 224 -2.26 10.97 12.80
N THR A 225 -2.63 9.80 12.29
CA THR A 225 -2.43 8.52 13.00
C THR A 225 -1.72 7.50 12.11
N ARG A 226 -0.94 6.60 12.71
CA ARG A 226 -0.27 5.51 11.97
C ARG A 226 -1.24 4.48 11.40
N LEU A 227 -2.49 4.45 11.86
CA LEU A 227 -3.56 3.68 11.21
C LEU A 227 -3.74 4.10 9.74
N GLU A 228 -3.49 5.37 9.42
CA GLU A 228 -3.66 5.92 8.06
C GLU A 228 -2.75 5.28 7.02
N VAL A 229 -1.64 4.66 7.42
CA VAL A 229 -0.72 4.01 6.49
C VAL A 229 -1.47 3.00 5.60
N MET A 230 -2.53 2.37 6.12
CA MET A 230 -3.31 1.36 5.40
C MET A 230 -4.78 1.75 5.37
N ARG A 231 -5.34 1.88 4.17
CA ARG A 231 -6.77 2.18 3.99
C ARG A 231 -7.44 1.22 3.03
N ILE A 232 -8.74 1.02 3.19
CA ILE A 232 -9.64 0.40 2.22
C ILE A 232 -10.77 1.38 1.98
N ASN A 233 -11.01 1.79 0.72
CA ASN A 233 -12.04 2.76 0.36
C ASN A 233 -11.98 4.07 1.17
N ASN A 234 -10.76 4.51 1.47
CA ASN A 234 -10.43 5.67 2.30
C ASN A 234 -10.69 5.53 3.82
N GLU A 235 -11.11 4.35 4.29
CA GLU A 235 -11.20 4.02 5.71
C GLU A 235 -9.91 3.35 6.17
N HIS A 236 -9.26 3.90 7.21
CA HIS A 236 -8.03 3.32 7.73
C HIS A 236 -8.28 2.02 8.51
N ILE A 237 -7.24 1.18 8.60
CA ILE A 237 -7.28 -0.03 9.43
C ILE A 237 -7.69 0.30 10.87
N ARG A 238 -8.43 -0.61 11.51
CA ARG A 238 -8.87 -0.46 12.90
C ARG A 238 -7.80 -0.95 13.87
N GLU A 239 -7.77 -0.35 15.06
CA GLU A 239 -6.88 -0.75 16.15
C GLU A 239 -6.96 -2.25 16.47
N ASP A 240 -8.18 -2.80 16.55
CA ASP A 240 -8.38 -4.21 16.86
C ASP A 240 -7.85 -5.16 15.78
N GLU A 241 -7.73 -4.70 14.53
CA GLU A 241 -7.08 -5.47 13.46
C GLU A 241 -5.56 -5.48 13.62
N ILE A 242 -4.95 -4.32 13.87
CA ILE A 242 -3.51 -4.24 14.10
C ILE A 242 -3.10 -5.09 15.31
N ILE A 243 -3.85 -5.02 16.42
CA ILE A 243 -3.59 -5.83 17.62
C ILE A 243 -3.64 -7.32 17.29
N ARG A 244 -4.63 -7.77 16.50
CA ARG A 244 -4.73 -9.17 16.05
C ARG A 244 -3.52 -9.58 15.24
N TYR A 245 -3.08 -8.77 14.27
CA TYR A 245 -1.90 -9.09 13.48
C TYR A 245 -0.63 -9.13 14.33
N ALA A 246 -0.45 -8.18 15.25
CA ALA A 246 0.70 -8.14 16.13
C ALA A 246 0.77 -9.37 17.04
N ASN A 247 -0.32 -9.69 17.73
CA ASN A 247 -0.41 -10.87 18.58
C ASN A 247 -0.23 -12.18 17.78
N ARG A 248 -0.61 -12.21 16.50
CA ARG A 248 -0.46 -13.40 15.66
C ARG A 248 0.98 -13.64 15.19
N TYR A 249 1.72 -12.59 14.86
CA TYR A 249 2.95 -12.70 14.05
C TYR A 249 4.20 -12.11 14.70
N MET A 250 4.10 -11.55 15.92
CA MET A 250 5.23 -10.85 16.53
C MET A 250 6.47 -11.73 16.77
N SER A 251 6.32 -13.01 17.14
CA SER A 251 7.47 -13.92 17.29
C SER A 251 8.19 -14.11 15.97
N GLU A 252 7.45 -14.27 14.88
CA GLU A 252 8.02 -14.42 13.55
C GLU A 252 8.72 -13.12 13.11
N TRP A 253 8.10 -11.96 13.32
CA TRP A 253 8.74 -10.68 12.99
C TRP A 253 10.07 -10.49 13.74
N LEU A 254 10.13 -10.87 15.02
CA LEU A 254 11.35 -10.83 15.81
C LEU A 254 12.39 -11.86 15.33
N ALA A 255 11.95 -13.08 15.02
CA ALA A 255 12.84 -14.15 14.55
C ALA A 255 13.51 -13.83 13.20
N TYR A 256 12.80 -13.13 12.31
CA TYR A 256 13.35 -12.64 11.05
C TYR A 256 13.98 -11.24 11.17
N GLU A 257 13.88 -10.62 12.35
CA GLU A 257 14.36 -9.28 12.66
C GLU A 257 13.83 -8.21 11.70
N LEU A 258 12.53 -8.25 11.41
CA LEU A 258 11.87 -7.28 10.53
C LEU A 258 11.92 -5.87 11.11
N SER A 259 12.11 -4.88 10.24
CA SER A 259 12.00 -3.46 10.56
C SER A 259 10.55 -3.01 10.72
N MET A 260 10.36 -1.82 11.31
CA MET A 260 9.05 -1.17 11.42
C MET A 260 8.29 -1.17 10.08
N PHE A 261 8.95 -0.72 9.01
CA PHE A 261 8.32 -0.56 7.71
C PHE A 261 8.00 -1.90 7.04
N GLU A 262 8.86 -2.92 7.20
CA GLU A 262 8.58 -4.27 6.70
C GLU A 262 7.38 -4.91 7.43
N ILE A 263 7.25 -4.68 8.74
CA ILE A 263 6.08 -5.13 9.51
C ILE A 263 4.81 -4.42 9.02
N GLU A 264 4.85 -3.11 8.81
CA GLU A 264 3.73 -2.36 8.25
C GLU A 264 3.34 -2.91 6.87
N VAL A 265 4.28 -3.08 5.95
CA VAL A 265 3.98 -3.66 4.61
C VAL A 265 3.37 -5.06 4.73
N PHE A 266 3.87 -5.90 5.63
CA PHE A 266 3.28 -7.23 5.87
C PHE A 266 1.84 -7.16 6.38
N ILE A 267 1.58 -6.35 7.41
CA ILE A 267 0.23 -6.18 7.96
C ILE A 267 -0.71 -5.67 6.85
N ALA A 268 -0.26 -4.73 6.02
CA ALA A 268 -1.05 -4.22 4.89
C ALA A 268 -1.44 -5.33 3.92
N ILE A 269 -0.48 -6.17 3.52
CA ILE A 269 -0.73 -7.31 2.62
C ILE A 269 -1.78 -8.25 3.23
N MET A 270 -1.60 -8.64 4.49
CA MET A 270 -2.54 -9.57 5.16
C MET A 270 -3.92 -8.94 5.37
N PHE A 271 -3.99 -7.63 5.67
CA PHE A 271 -5.22 -6.86 5.78
C PHE A 271 -5.96 -6.79 4.44
N PHE A 272 -5.27 -6.46 3.35
CA PHE A 272 -5.85 -6.37 2.02
C PHE A 272 -6.35 -7.72 1.50
N ILE A 273 -5.61 -8.82 1.74
CA ILE A 273 -6.03 -10.17 1.37
C ILE A 273 -7.29 -10.58 2.14
N LYS A 274 -7.30 -10.40 3.47
CA LYS A 274 -8.44 -10.76 4.32
C LYS A 274 -9.71 -10.04 3.87
N HIS A 275 -9.59 -8.78 3.49
CA HIS A 275 -10.70 -7.96 3.05
C HIS A 275 -11.04 -8.12 1.57
N ARG A 276 -10.33 -8.96 0.80
CA ARG A 276 -10.60 -9.25 -0.62
C ARG A 276 -10.72 -7.98 -1.47
N VAL A 277 -9.72 -7.12 -1.35
CA VAL A 277 -9.68 -5.92 -2.18
C VAL A 277 -9.49 -6.30 -3.65
N ASP A 278 -10.14 -5.57 -4.54
CA ASP A 278 -10.00 -5.75 -5.98
C ASP A 278 -8.63 -5.26 -6.46
N PHE A 279 -8.16 -4.15 -5.88
CA PHE A 279 -6.87 -3.54 -6.17
C PHE A 279 -6.19 -3.06 -4.89
N ALA A 280 -4.87 -3.17 -4.83
CA ALA A 280 -4.05 -2.62 -3.77
C ALA A 280 -2.99 -1.68 -4.34
N VAL A 281 -3.09 -0.38 -4.02
CA VAL A 281 -2.14 0.64 -4.46
C VAL A 281 -1.06 0.81 -3.39
N PHE A 282 0.19 0.53 -3.73
CA PHE A 282 1.33 0.72 -2.84
C PHE A 282 2.11 1.96 -3.26
N GLU A 283 2.23 2.93 -2.37
CA GLU A 283 3.21 4.00 -2.46
C GLU A 283 4.55 3.50 -1.90
N VAL A 284 5.62 3.69 -2.68
CA VAL A 284 7.00 3.44 -2.23
C VAL A 284 7.35 4.38 -1.08
N GLY A 285 7.93 3.86 0.01
CA GLY A 285 8.38 4.66 1.13
C GLY A 285 9.64 5.48 0.79
N LEU A 286 10.73 4.79 0.49
CA LEU A 286 12.02 5.41 0.16
C LEU A 286 12.72 4.67 -0.98
N GLY A 287 13.28 5.41 -1.94
CA GLY A 287 14.00 4.81 -3.06
C GLY A 287 13.06 4.02 -3.96
N GLY A 288 13.24 2.70 -4.01
CA GLY A 288 12.47 1.78 -4.85
C GLY A 288 13.00 0.35 -4.76
N GLU A 289 14.22 0.10 -5.20
CA GLU A 289 14.82 -1.25 -5.29
C GLU A 289 14.78 -2.03 -3.97
N LEU A 290 15.21 -1.39 -2.87
CA LEU A 290 15.30 -1.98 -1.53
C LEU A 290 14.11 -1.64 -0.62
N ASP A 291 13.10 -0.96 -1.16
CA ASP A 291 11.91 -0.61 -0.39
C ASP A 291 11.08 -1.86 -0.07
N ALA A 292 10.51 -1.94 1.13
CA ALA A 292 9.72 -3.10 1.56
C ALA A 292 8.52 -3.36 0.62
N THR A 293 7.92 -2.31 0.06
CA THR A 293 6.81 -2.45 -0.89
C THR A 293 7.23 -3.11 -2.20
N ASN A 294 8.53 -3.13 -2.53
CA ASN A 294 9.05 -3.77 -3.75
C ASN A 294 8.95 -5.31 -3.72
N ILE A 295 8.42 -5.90 -2.65
CA ILE A 295 8.04 -7.31 -2.59
C ILE A 295 6.86 -7.67 -3.49
N VAL A 296 6.03 -6.68 -3.87
CA VAL A 296 4.83 -6.91 -4.68
C VAL A 296 5.16 -7.16 -6.16
N SER A 297 4.22 -7.76 -6.88
CA SER A 297 4.28 -7.99 -8.33
C SER A 297 3.14 -7.23 -9.00
N PRO A 298 3.36 -5.96 -9.38
CA PRO A 298 2.28 -5.10 -9.82
C PRO A 298 1.82 -5.41 -11.25
N ILE A 299 0.57 -5.07 -11.54
CA ILE A 299 0.02 -5.06 -12.90
C ILE A 299 0.56 -3.87 -13.70
N ILE A 300 0.92 -2.78 -13.01
CA ILE A 300 1.60 -1.61 -13.55
C ILE A 300 2.39 -0.93 -12.43
N ALA A 301 3.62 -0.53 -12.75
CA ALA A 301 4.44 0.32 -11.90
C ALA A 301 4.46 1.76 -12.46
N ALA A 302 4.58 2.75 -11.58
CA ALA A 302 4.59 4.14 -11.96
C ALA A 302 5.66 4.92 -11.20
N ASN A 303 6.25 5.93 -11.83
CA ASN A 303 7.11 6.91 -11.16
C ASN A 303 6.61 8.33 -11.44
N THR A 304 6.34 9.11 -10.40
CA THR A 304 5.82 10.47 -10.54
C THR A 304 6.85 11.41 -11.17
N ASN A 305 7.94 11.66 -10.47
CA ASN A 305 9.05 12.52 -10.85
C ASN A 305 10.29 12.16 -10.01
N ILE A 306 11.41 12.78 -10.35
CA ILE A 306 12.72 12.67 -9.74
C ILE A 306 13.14 14.08 -9.32
N GLY A 307 13.46 14.21 -8.03
CA GLY A 307 14.01 15.42 -7.41
C GLY A 307 15.12 15.05 -6.44
N LEU A 308 15.96 16.02 -6.11
CA LEU A 308 17.06 15.83 -5.14
C LEU A 308 16.48 15.74 -3.72
N ASP A 309 16.25 14.50 -3.28
CA ASP A 309 15.71 14.21 -1.96
C ASP A 309 16.34 12.92 -1.43
N HIS A 310 16.55 12.87 -0.11
CA HIS A 310 17.24 11.75 0.56
C HIS A 310 18.60 11.44 -0.07
N THR A 311 19.37 12.47 -0.40
CA THR A 311 20.64 12.34 -1.14
C THR A 311 21.70 11.53 -0.41
N GLU A 312 21.66 11.50 0.92
CA GLU A 312 22.48 10.64 1.78
C GLU A 312 22.27 9.14 1.51
N TYR A 313 21.09 8.76 1.00
CA TYR A 313 20.67 7.37 0.76
C TYR A 313 20.61 7.02 -0.72
N LEU A 314 20.12 7.94 -1.56
CA LEU A 314 19.75 7.67 -2.96
C LEU A 314 20.79 8.20 -3.97
N GLY A 315 21.79 8.95 -3.50
CA GLY A 315 22.80 9.59 -4.34
C GLY A 315 22.57 11.09 -4.54
N ASN A 316 23.56 11.76 -5.11
CA ASN A 316 23.63 13.21 -5.24
C ASN A 316 23.28 13.72 -6.64
N THR A 317 22.91 12.83 -7.57
CA THR A 317 22.51 13.19 -8.94
C THR A 317 21.13 12.63 -9.28
N TYR A 318 20.45 13.26 -10.23
CA TYR A 318 19.12 12.80 -10.66
C TYR A 318 19.17 11.39 -11.27
N GLU A 319 20.25 11.02 -11.95
CA GLU A 319 20.45 9.69 -12.54
C GLU A 319 20.59 8.60 -11.46
N GLN A 320 21.33 8.88 -10.38
CA GLN A 320 21.48 7.95 -9.24
C GLN A 320 20.13 7.70 -8.55
N ILE A 321 19.37 8.78 -8.32
CA ILE A 321 18.05 8.71 -7.71
C ILE A 321 17.06 7.98 -8.64
N ALA A 322 17.10 8.29 -9.94
CA ALA A 322 16.29 7.60 -10.96
C ALA A 322 16.61 6.10 -11.03
N ARG A 323 17.89 5.70 -10.95
CA ARG A 323 18.28 4.28 -10.96
C ARG A 323 17.71 3.53 -9.76
N THR A 324 17.81 4.13 -8.57
CA THR A 324 17.27 3.54 -7.34
C THR A 324 15.73 3.42 -7.37
N LYS A 325 15.04 4.47 -7.87
CA LYS A 325 13.58 4.49 -8.02
C LYS A 325 13.11 3.55 -9.13
N GLY A 326 13.90 3.38 -10.19
CA GLY A 326 13.66 2.44 -11.28
C GLY A 326 13.70 0.98 -10.84
N GLY A 327 14.22 0.66 -9.65
CA GLY A 327 14.21 -0.70 -9.10
C GLY A 327 12.82 -1.30 -8.80
N ILE A 328 11.74 -0.53 -8.97
CA ILE A 328 10.36 -1.04 -8.94
C ILE A 328 9.90 -1.61 -10.29
N ILE A 329 10.66 -1.38 -11.37
CA ILE A 329 10.39 -1.95 -12.70
C ILE A 329 10.57 -3.47 -12.61
N LYS A 330 9.59 -4.23 -13.11
CA LYS A 330 9.57 -5.70 -13.05
C LYS A 330 9.46 -6.29 -14.44
N ASP A 331 9.98 -7.50 -14.59
CA ASP A 331 9.95 -8.26 -15.84
C ASP A 331 8.56 -8.25 -16.49
N TYR A 332 8.48 -7.76 -17.73
CA TYR A 332 7.27 -7.71 -18.56
C TYR A 332 6.09 -6.89 -17.98
N VAL A 333 6.29 -6.17 -16.88
CA VAL A 333 5.29 -5.27 -16.29
C VAL A 333 5.48 -3.87 -16.88
N PRO A 334 4.41 -3.20 -17.36
CA PRO A 334 4.52 -1.84 -17.86
C PRO A 334 4.95 -0.87 -16.76
N PHE A 335 5.72 0.13 -17.16
CA PHE A 335 6.16 1.21 -16.31
C PHE A 335 5.74 2.55 -16.92
N VAL A 336 5.01 3.37 -16.16
CA VAL A 336 4.59 4.70 -16.58
C VAL A 336 5.32 5.78 -15.80
N THR A 337 5.80 6.83 -16.47
CA THR A 337 6.51 7.92 -15.81
C THR A 337 5.96 9.30 -16.18
N GLY A 338 5.87 10.18 -15.17
CA GLY A 338 5.65 11.61 -15.34
C GLY A 338 6.95 12.43 -15.38
N GLU A 339 8.11 11.78 -15.34
CA GLU A 339 9.41 12.46 -15.40
C GLU A 339 9.68 13.05 -16.78
N LYS A 340 10.32 14.23 -16.81
CA LYS A 340 10.60 15.02 -18.02
C LYS A 340 12.09 15.26 -18.26
N LYS A 341 12.93 15.07 -17.23
CA LYS A 341 14.41 15.17 -17.32
C LYS A 341 14.95 14.05 -18.16
N GLN A 342 15.70 14.42 -19.20
CA GLN A 342 16.21 13.49 -20.19
C GLN A 342 17.15 12.45 -19.57
N GLU A 343 18.01 12.88 -18.65
CA GLU A 343 18.96 12.02 -17.93
C GLU A 343 18.27 10.96 -17.07
N CYS A 344 17.08 11.24 -16.52
CA CYS A 344 16.27 10.26 -15.79
C CYS A 344 15.51 9.33 -16.72
N ILE A 345 14.97 9.87 -17.82
CA ILE A 345 14.24 9.08 -18.82
C ILE A 345 15.16 8.02 -19.44
N GLU A 346 16.41 8.38 -19.75
CA GLU A 346 17.41 7.45 -20.28
C GLU A 346 17.68 6.28 -19.33
N VAL A 347 17.76 6.55 -18.02
CA VAL A 347 17.88 5.50 -17.00
C VAL A 347 16.65 4.58 -16.98
N PHE A 348 15.44 5.14 -17.03
CA PHE A 348 14.23 4.32 -17.08
C PHE A 348 14.10 3.50 -18.36
N GLN A 349 14.52 4.05 -19.51
CA GLN A 349 14.58 3.33 -20.78
C GLN A 349 15.54 2.15 -20.70
N GLU A 350 16.75 2.36 -20.15
CA GLU A 350 17.74 1.31 -19.92
C GLU A 350 17.15 0.16 -19.09
N ILE A 351 16.56 0.48 -17.93
CA ILE A 351 16.00 -0.52 -17.01
C ILE A 351 14.78 -1.22 -17.63
N CYS A 352 13.88 -0.49 -18.28
CA CYS A 352 12.73 -1.08 -18.97
C CYS A 352 13.16 -2.05 -20.07
N GLN A 353 14.22 -1.73 -20.82
CA GLN A 353 14.76 -2.62 -21.84
C GLN A 353 15.34 -3.91 -21.22
N GLN A 354 16.03 -3.82 -20.09
CA GLN A 354 16.58 -4.97 -19.36
C GLN A 354 15.48 -5.90 -18.85
N HIS A 355 14.35 -5.36 -18.41
CA HIS A 355 13.21 -6.10 -17.89
C HIS A 355 12.14 -6.43 -18.95
N HIS A 356 12.35 -6.08 -20.21
CA HIS A 356 11.34 -6.21 -21.27
C HIS A 356 9.99 -5.55 -20.91
N SER A 357 10.05 -4.46 -20.15
CA SER A 357 8.91 -3.70 -19.65
C SER A 357 8.49 -2.63 -20.66
N PRO A 358 7.21 -2.54 -21.04
CA PRO A 358 6.72 -1.41 -21.82
C PRO A 358 6.88 -0.11 -21.04
N LEU A 359 7.55 0.89 -21.64
CA LEU A 359 7.69 2.22 -21.06
C LEU A 359 6.60 3.15 -21.62
N LEU A 360 5.79 3.71 -20.72
CA LEU A 360 4.71 4.64 -21.01
C LEU A 360 5.04 6.03 -20.44
N PHE A 361 4.54 7.08 -21.09
CA PHE A 361 4.78 8.46 -20.70
C PHE A 361 3.47 9.21 -20.51
N VAL A 362 3.43 10.08 -19.50
CA VAL A 362 2.40 11.11 -19.39
C VAL A 362 2.55 12.07 -20.57
N GLN A 363 1.43 12.34 -21.26
CA GLN A 363 1.40 13.26 -22.39
C GLN A 363 1.44 14.73 -21.91
N PRO A 364 1.77 15.70 -22.78
CA PRO A 364 1.66 17.11 -22.42
C PRO A 364 0.24 17.49 -22.00
N LEU A 365 0.12 18.28 -20.93
CA LEU A 365 -1.13 18.88 -20.50
C LEU A 365 -1.40 20.15 -21.33
N HIS A 366 -2.67 20.42 -21.61
CA HIS A 366 -3.10 21.61 -22.32
C HIS A 366 -4.06 22.45 -21.47
N ASN A 367 -4.15 23.75 -21.75
CA ASN A 367 -5.12 24.66 -21.12
C ASN A 367 -5.15 24.60 -19.58
N VAL A 368 -3.99 24.45 -18.95
CA VAL A 368 -3.88 24.41 -17.48
C VAL A 368 -4.22 25.77 -16.90
N CYS A 369 -5.37 25.83 -16.23
CA CYS A 369 -5.87 27.01 -15.56
C CYS A 369 -6.10 26.71 -14.08
N ASP A 370 -6.02 27.76 -13.28
CA ASP A 370 -6.29 27.72 -11.85
C ASP A 370 -7.15 28.94 -11.54
N ASP A 371 -8.43 28.69 -11.28
CA ASP A 371 -9.44 29.70 -11.02
C ASP A 371 -10.29 29.32 -9.81
N GLN A 372 -10.51 30.27 -8.91
CA GLN A 372 -11.38 30.13 -7.72
C GLN A 372 -11.15 28.85 -6.90
N GLY A 373 -9.88 28.46 -6.72
CA GLY A 373 -9.53 27.29 -5.90
C GLY A 373 -9.66 25.95 -6.62
N LYS A 374 -9.80 25.97 -7.94
CA LYS A 374 -9.92 24.79 -8.79
C LYS A 374 -8.90 24.83 -9.91
N VAL A 375 -8.31 23.69 -10.20
CA VAL A 375 -7.42 23.51 -11.34
C VAL A 375 -8.17 22.80 -12.45
N THR A 376 -8.20 23.39 -13.64
CA THR A 376 -8.77 22.77 -14.84
C THR A 376 -7.70 22.59 -15.90
N TYR A 377 -7.77 21.50 -16.66
CA TYR A 377 -6.85 21.25 -17.77
C TYR A 377 -7.42 20.24 -18.74
N ASP A 378 -6.91 20.24 -19.97
CA ASP A 378 -7.23 19.25 -20.98
C ASP A 378 -6.13 18.19 -21.02
N TYR A 379 -6.54 16.93 -21.04
CA TYR A 379 -5.64 15.79 -21.13
C TYR A 379 -6.25 14.66 -21.95
N ARG A 380 -5.56 14.27 -23.03
CA ARG A 380 -6.12 13.41 -24.08
C ARG A 380 -7.44 13.98 -24.59
N GLN A 381 -8.54 13.24 -24.47
CA GLN A 381 -9.89 13.69 -24.83
C GLN A 381 -10.67 14.34 -23.67
N TYR A 382 -10.12 14.38 -22.46
CA TYR A 382 -10.86 14.77 -21.25
C TYR A 382 -10.60 16.23 -20.87
N HIS A 383 -11.67 16.92 -20.46
CA HIS A 383 -11.58 18.17 -19.73
C HIS A 383 -11.69 17.88 -18.23
N ILE A 384 -10.60 18.08 -17.49
CA ILE A 384 -10.49 17.70 -16.07
C ILE A 384 -10.70 18.94 -15.20
N GLU A 385 -11.46 18.79 -14.11
CA GLU A 385 -11.58 19.76 -13.01
C GLU A 385 -11.14 19.08 -11.71
N LEU A 386 -10.15 19.64 -11.03
CA LEU A 386 -9.67 19.20 -9.72
C LEU A 386 -10.10 20.19 -8.64
N ASN A 387 -10.57 19.69 -7.49
CA ASN A 387 -10.93 20.52 -6.35
C ASN A 387 -9.70 20.91 -5.50
N THR A 388 -8.77 21.64 -6.12
CA THR A 388 -7.53 22.12 -5.50
C THR A 388 -7.01 23.33 -6.25
N ALA A 389 -6.31 24.23 -5.54
CA ALA A 389 -5.59 25.35 -6.13
C ALA A 389 -4.12 25.00 -6.49
N ALA A 390 -3.69 23.76 -6.28
CA ALA A 390 -2.33 23.33 -6.58
C ALA A 390 -2.17 22.90 -8.03
N LYS A 391 -1.52 23.73 -8.85
CA LYS A 391 -1.29 23.42 -10.28
C LYS A 391 -0.55 22.12 -10.49
N TYR A 392 0.41 21.79 -9.62
CA TYR A 392 1.19 20.55 -9.74
C TYR A 392 0.32 19.28 -9.62
N GLN A 393 -0.90 19.38 -9.08
CA GLN A 393 -1.81 18.24 -9.00
C GLN A 393 -2.30 17.80 -10.37
N SER A 394 -2.30 18.67 -11.39
CA SER A 394 -2.67 18.29 -12.75
C SER A 394 -1.72 17.23 -13.34
N GLU A 395 -0.42 17.31 -13.02
CA GLU A 395 0.57 16.31 -13.43
C GLU A 395 0.37 14.98 -12.67
N ASN A 396 0.08 15.06 -11.36
CA ASN A 396 -0.18 13.87 -10.54
C ASN A 396 -1.45 13.13 -10.99
N SER A 397 -2.49 13.87 -11.36
CA SER A 397 -3.74 13.30 -11.88
C SER A 397 -3.60 12.82 -13.32
N ALA A 398 -2.80 13.48 -14.17
CA ALA A 398 -2.48 12.98 -15.52
C ALA A 398 -1.78 11.61 -15.47
N LEU A 399 -0.84 11.42 -14.54
CA LEU A 399 -0.24 10.11 -14.30
C LEU A 399 -1.26 9.07 -13.81
N ALA A 400 -2.17 9.46 -12.90
CA ALA A 400 -3.24 8.57 -12.47
C ALA A 400 -4.17 8.18 -13.63
N ILE A 401 -4.48 9.11 -14.54
CA ILE A 401 -5.25 8.84 -15.75
C ILE A 401 -4.53 7.81 -16.63
N GLU A 402 -3.21 7.92 -16.84
CA GLU A 402 -2.46 6.92 -17.61
C GLU A 402 -2.53 5.51 -16.98
N ILE A 403 -2.41 5.42 -15.65
CA ILE A 403 -2.59 4.15 -14.93
C ILE A 403 -3.99 3.59 -15.18
N LEU A 404 -5.03 4.40 -15.00
CA LEU A 404 -6.43 3.98 -15.15
C LEU A 404 -6.78 3.59 -16.59
N LEU A 405 -6.26 4.31 -17.58
CA LEU A 405 -6.42 3.98 -18.99
C LEU A 405 -5.73 2.67 -19.34
N TYR A 406 -4.52 2.44 -18.85
CA TYR A 406 -3.85 1.15 -19.02
C TYR A 406 -4.70 0.00 -18.44
N LEU A 407 -5.24 0.17 -17.23
CA LEU A 407 -6.12 -0.84 -16.61
C LEU A 407 -7.36 -1.11 -17.47
N LYS A 408 -7.99 -0.06 -18.01
CA LYS A 408 -9.14 -0.17 -18.89
C LYS A 408 -8.80 -0.90 -20.19
N GLU A 409 -7.75 -0.46 -20.89
CA GLU A 409 -7.34 -0.97 -22.20
C GLU A 409 -6.93 -2.44 -22.16
N ASN A 410 -6.44 -2.92 -21.00
CA ASN A 410 -6.04 -4.31 -20.78
C ASN A 410 -7.13 -5.15 -20.08
N GLY A 411 -8.35 -4.62 -19.94
CA GLY A 411 -9.51 -5.36 -19.43
C GLY A 411 -9.45 -5.67 -17.94
N TYR A 412 -8.65 -4.95 -17.16
CA TYR A 412 -8.64 -5.07 -15.70
C TYR A 412 -9.84 -4.39 -15.06
N ILE A 413 -10.32 -3.30 -15.65
CA ILE A 413 -11.46 -2.52 -15.16
C ILE A 413 -12.41 -2.11 -16.28
N GLU A 414 -13.66 -1.89 -15.91
CA GLU A 414 -14.51 -0.96 -16.64
C GLU A 414 -14.22 0.46 -16.14
N LEU A 415 -14.30 1.45 -17.02
CA LEU A 415 -14.06 2.84 -16.67
C LEU A 415 -14.95 3.75 -17.52
N LYS A 416 -15.96 4.31 -16.88
CA LYS A 416 -16.86 5.33 -17.42
C LYS A 416 -16.20 6.69 -17.30
N GLU A 417 -16.47 7.53 -18.28
CA GLU A 417 -15.89 8.88 -18.32
C GLU A 417 -16.37 9.73 -17.14
N ASP A 418 -17.66 9.71 -16.82
CA ASP A 418 -18.22 10.47 -15.69
C ASP A 418 -17.56 10.09 -14.35
N ASP A 419 -17.29 8.80 -14.15
CA ASP A 419 -16.67 8.29 -12.92
C ASP A 419 -15.17 8.60 -12.87
N LEU A 420 -14.48 8.63 -14.02
CA LEU A 420 -13.13 9.19 -14.11
C LEU A 420 -13.11 10.66 -13.67
N LEU A 421 -13.96 11.50 -14.29
CA LEU A 421 -13.96 12.94 -14.04
C LEU A 421 -14.35 13.29 -12.59
N LEU A 422 -15.44 12.69 -12.09
CA LEU A 422 -15.92 12.94 -10.74
C LEU A 422 -14.99 12.32 -9.69
N GLY A 423 -14.44 11.12 -9.95
CA GLY A 423 -13.48 10.49 -9.06
C GLY A 423 -12.20 11.32 -8.91
N LEU A 424 -11.70 11.93 -9.98
CA LEU A 424 -10.57 12.88 -9.91
C LEU A 424 -10.93 14.15 -9.15
N LYS A 425 -12.12 14.71 -9.37
CA LYS A 425 -12.60 15.92 -8.70
C LYS A 425 -12.76 15.75 -7.19
N GLU A 426 -13.24 14.60 -6.75
CA GLU A 426 -13.50 14.27 -5.33
C GLU A 426 -12.24 13.82 -4.56
N ALA A 427 -11.13 13.56 -5.26
CA ALA A 427 -9.89 13.05 -4.69
C ALA A 427 -9.11 14.13 -3.90
N ILE A 428 -9.61 14.48 -2.71
CA ILE A 428 -8.94 15.39 -1.78
C ILE A 428 -7.83 14.63 -1.05
N TRP A 429 -6.63 15.22 -0.96
CA TRP A 429 -5.50 14.66 -0.20
C TRP A 429 -5.01 15.66 0.84
N GLN A 430 -5.12 15.27 2.11
CA GLN A 430 -4.81 16.16 3.24
C GLN A 430 -3.33 16.55 3.23
N GLY A 431 -3.04 17.79 3.66
CA GLY A 431 -1.69 18.33 3.68
C GLY A 431 -1.07 18.65 2.30
N ARG A 432 -1.84 18.62 1.22
CA ARG A 432 -1.40 19.04 -0.14
C ARG A 432 -2.19 20.24 -0.62
N PHE A 433 -1.63 21.44 -0.39
CA PHE A 433 -2.28 22.71 -0.67
C PHE A 433 -3.74 22.76 -0.15
N GLU A 434 -3.93 22.22 1.05
CA GLU A 434 -5.23 22.04 1.68
C GLU A 434 -5.65 23.35 2.35
N THR A 435 -6.84 23.84 2.03
CA THR A 435 -7.44 24.95 2.76
C THR A 435 -8.04 24.45 4.08
N VAL A 436 -7.49 24.92 5.20
CA VAL A 436 -7.90 24.50 6.56
C VAL A 436 -8.70 25.58 7.30
N CYS A 437 -8.64 26.84 6.86
CA CYS A 437 -9.49 27.92 7.35
C CYS A 437 -9.82 28.88 6.20
N GLN A 438 -11.04 29.43 6.19
CA GLN A 438 -11.51 30.37 5.15
C GLN A 438 -11.33 31.84 5.55
N LYS A 439 -11.30 32.15 6.85
CA LYS A 439 -11.18 33.51 7.38
C LYS A 439 -10.31 33.55 8.64
N PRO A 440 -9.03 33.95 8.54
CA PRO A 440 -8.31 34.21 7.29
C PRO A 440 -8.15 32.95 6.43
N LEU A 441 -7.84 33.13 5.15
CA LEU A 441 -7.56 32.00 4.28
C LEU A 441 -6.25 31.35 4.72
N MET A 442 -6.32 30.17 5.34
CA MET A 442 -5.15 29.40 5.77
C MET A 442 -5.02 28.15 4.91
N ILE A 443 -3.85 27.98 4.29
CA ILE A 443 -3.53 26.87 3.38
C ILE A 443 -2.29 26.15 3.90
N ILE A 444 -2.35 24.82 3.99
CA ILE A 444 -1.23 23.98 4.40
C ILE A 444 -0.67 23.17 3.23
N ASP A 445 0.65 23.03 3.16
CA ASP A 445 1.31 22.21 2.14
C ASP A 445 2.56 21.48 2.68
N GLY A 446 2.68 20.20 2.39
CA GLY A 446 3.78 19.36 2.85
C GLY A 446 5.07 19.42 2.02
N ALA A 447 5.30 20.47 1.23
CA ALA A 447 6.54 20.68 0.48
C ALA A 447 7.75 20.76 1.44
N HIS A 448 8.82 20.03 1.11
CA HIS A 448 9.98 19.84 2.00
C HIS A 448 11.30 19.54 1.27
N ASN A 449 11.31 19.70 -0.05
CA ASN A 449 12.48 19.59 -0.92
C ASN A 449 12.39 20.67 -2.00
N LYS A 450 13.47 20.87 -2.76
CA LYS A 450 13.58 21.95 -3.74
C LYS A 450 12.45 21.93 -4.78
N GLU A 451 12.18 20.78 -5.38
CA GLU A 451 11.17 20.63 -6.43
C GLU A 451 9.76 20.80 -5.88
N GLY A 452 9.47 20.25 -4.70
CA GLY A 452 8.19 20.44 -4.02
C GLY A 452 7.95 21.89 -3.63
N MET A 453 8.98 22.58 -3.14
CA MET A 453 8.90 24.00 -2.81
C MET A 453 8.71 24.87 -4.05
N MET A 454 9.34 24.53 -5.17
CA MET A 454 9.08 25.21 -6.45
C MET A 454 7.64 25.04 -6.91
N ALA A 455 7.09 23.82 -6.80
CA ALA A 455 5.69 23.54 -7.12
C ALA A 455 4.71 24.30 -6.20
N PHE A 456 5.03 24.40 -4.91
CA PHE A 456 4.29 25.22 -3.96
C PHE A 456 4.35 26.71 -4.33
N TYR A 457 5.54 27.25 -4.59
CA TYR A 457 5.75 28.64 -4.99
C TYR A 457 4.93 29.02 -6.22
N GLU A 458 4.95 28.19 -7.26
CA GLU A 458 4.20 28.43 -8.49
C GLU A 458 2.68 28.47 -8.27
N SER A 459 2.18 27.75 -7.25
CA SER A 459 0.77 27.75 -6.85
C SER A 459 0.44 28.91 -5.89
N ALA A 460 1.40 29.35 -5.08
CA ALA A 460 1.24 30.39 -4.06
C ALA A 460 1.45 31.82 -4.59
N LYS A 461 2.25 32.03 -5.64
CA LYS A 461 2.63 33.38 -6.13
C LYS A 461 1.48 34.24 -6.67
N LYS A 462 0.30 33.65 -6.90
CA LYS A 462 -0.90 34.36 -7.32
C LYS A 462 -1.64 35.08 -6.18
N TYR A 463 -1.34 34.70 -4.92
CA TYR A 463 -1.95 35.32 -3.75
C TYR A 463 -1.21 36.60 -3.37
N HIS A 464 -1.84 37.45 -2.56
CA HIS A 464 -1.31 38.73 -2.10
C HIS A 464 -1.51 38.86 -0.59
N ASN A 465 -0.73 39.75 0.04
CA ASN A 465 -0.72 39.93 1.49
C ASN A 465 -0.54 38.57 2.19
N ILE A 466 0.62 37.97 1.93
CA ILE A 466 0.91 36.59 2.32
C ILE A 466 1.66 36.62 3.66
N LYS A 467 1.23 35.79 4.63
CA LYS A 467 2.04 35.40 5.79
C LYS A 467 2.45 33.95 5.66
N ILE A 468 3.68 33.62 6.04
CA ILE A 468 4.22 32.25 5.94
C ILE A 468 4.67 31.78 7.31
N ILE A 469 4.21 30.60 7.71
CA ILE A 469 4.67 29.88 8.89
C ILE A 469 5.41 28.63 8.42
N PHE A 470 6.70 28.54 8.75
CA PHE A 470 7.59 27.54 8.20
C PHE A 470 8.31 26.76 9.29
N SER A 471 8.34 25.43 9.12
CA SER A 471 9.26 24.57 9.84
C SER A 471 9.63 23.34 9.01
N ALA A 472 10.85 22.86 9.16
CA ALA A 472 11.41 21.80 8.32
C ALA A 472 12.30 20.84 9.12
N LEU A 473 12.63 19.71 8.49
CA LEU A 473 13.57 18.73 9.05
C LEU A 473 15.02 19.14 8.76
N ARG A 474 15.93 18.77 9.66
CA ARG A 474 17.36 19.11 9.58
C ARG A 474 18.10 18.48 8.39
N ASP A 475 17.56 17.40 7.83
CA ASP A 475 18.13 16.65 6.70
C ASP A 475 17.70 17.19 5.33
N LYS A 476 17.03 18.36 5.29
CA LYS A 476 16.57 19.01 4.06
C LYS A 476 17.38 20.29 3.78
N ASP A 477 17.36 20.72 2.52
CA ASP A 477 17.97 21.99 2.08
C ASP A 477 17.11 23.18 2.52
N THR A 478 17.15 23.50 3.81
CA THR A 478 16.30 24.55 4.42
C THR A 478 16.62 25.94 3.90
N HIS A 479 17.87 26.17 3.50
CA HIS A 479 18.33 27.43 2.92
C HIS A 479 17.59 27.72 1.60
N ALA A 480 17.67 26.79 0.63
CA ALA A 480 17.00 26.97 -0.66
C ALA A 480 15.47 27.08 -0.54
N MET A 481 14.88 26.40 0.44
CA MET A 481 13.45 26.50 0.72
C MET A 481 13.08 27.92 1.20
N LEU A 482 13.84 28.49 2.14
CA LEU A 482 13.59 29.85 2.65
C LEU A 482 13.84 30.94 1.61
N GLU A 483 14.89 30.82 0.79
CA GLU A 483 15.11 31.74 -0.33
C GLU A 483 13.90 31.84 -1.27
N LEU A 484 13.18 30.72 -1.46
CA LEU A 484 11.99 30.70 -2.30
C LEU A 484 10.76 31.28 -1.59
N LEU A 485 10.60 31.00 -0.29
CA LEU A 485 9.51 31.56 0.52
C LEU A 485 9.61 33.09 0.61
N LEU A 486 10.82 33.63 0.75
CA LEU A 486 11.05 35.08 0.79
C LEU A 486 10.76 35.79 -0.53
N LYS A 487 10.64 35.07 -1.65
CA LYS A 487 10.14 35.65 -2.91
C LYS A 487 8.62 35.84 -2.91
N LEU A 488 7.90 35.19 -1.99
CA LEU A 488 6.45 35.32 -1.85
C LEU A 488 6.05 36.39 -0.83
N SER A 489 6.83 36.54 0.25
CA SER A 489 6.54 37.49 1.32
C SER A 489 7.76 37.81 2.18
N ASP A 490 7.77 39.03 2.74
CA ASP A 490 8.67 39.44 3.82
C ASP A 490 8.13 39.06 5.21
N ASP A 491 6.84 38.68 5.34
CA ASP A 491 6.23 38.19 6.58
C ASP A 491 6.36 36.67 6.70
N VAL A 492 7.58 36.22 7.00
CA VAL A 492 7.90 34.81 7.23
C VAL A 492 8.24 34.60 8.70
N THR A 493 7.56 33.64 9.33
CA THR A 493 7.81 33.18 10.70
C THR A 493 8.33 31.75 10.70
N VAL A 494 9.52 31.53 11.27
CA VAL A 494 10.09 30.19 11.43
C VAL A 494 9.84 29.66 12.84
N CYS A 495 9.41 28.39 12.92
CA CYS A 495 8.98 27.75 14.17
C CYS A 495 9.73 26.44 14.45
N GLU A 496 9.66 25.98 15.71
CA GLU A 496 10.07 24.64 16.13
C GLU A 496 8.83 23.77 16.33
N PHE A 497 8.96 22.44 16.24
CA PHE A 497 7.90 21.49 16.58
C PHE A 497 8.49 20.22 17.19
N ASP A 498 7.69 19.46 17.92
CA ASP A 498 8.18 18.28 18.64
C ASP A 498 8.37 17.11 17.67
N PHE A 499 9.60 16.98 17.17
CA PHE A 499 10.01 15.84 16.37
C PHE A 499 11.54 15.71 16.39
N TYR A 500 12.07 14.51 16.59
CA TYR A 500 13.51 14.26 16.78
C TYR A 500 14.42 14.73 15.63
N ARG A 501 13.84 14.93 14.43
CA ARG A 501 14.53 15.45 13.23
C ARG A 501 14.21 16.90 12.90
N ALA A 502 13.34 17.58 13.66
CA ALA A 502 13.02 18.97 13.43
C ALA A 502 14.30 19.84 13.55
N GLN A 503 14.42 20.84 12.67
CA GLN A 503 15.47 21.85 12.77
C GLN A 503 15.06 22.92 13.80
N SER A 504 16.03 23.52 14.50
CA SER A 504 15.74 24.64 15.39
C SER A 504 15.39 25.91 14.61
N ALA A 505 14.52 26.76 15.15
CA ALA A 505 14.07 27.97 14.47
C ALA A 505 15.23 28.94 14.18
N ILE A 506 16.23 28.99 15.06
CA ILE A 506 17.45 29.79 14.85
C ILE A 506 18.25 29.27 13.65
N LYS A 507 18.37 27.95 13.49
CA LYS A 507 19.06 27.36 12.35
C LYS A 507 18.26 27.41 11.06
N LEU A 508 16.94 27.42 11.15
CA LEU A 508 16.09 27.71 10.00
C LEU A 508 16.30 29.16 9.56
N ALA A 509 16.22 30.13 10.49
CA ALA A 509 16.38 31.54 10.16
C ALA A 509 17.73 31.87 9.51
N GLU A 510 18.82 31.22 9.95
CA GLU A 510 20.18 31.57 9.52
C GLU A 510 20.41 33.09 9.63
N ASP A 511 20.78 33.74 8.52
CA ASP A 511 20.94 35.19 8.39
C ASP A 511 19.77 35.84 7.62
N PHE A 512 18.70 35.09 7.33
CA PHE A 512 17.54 35.61 6.62
C PHE A 512 16.71 36.57 7.50
N PRO A 513 16.07 37.60 6.89
CA PRO A 513 15.26 38.58 7.61
C PRO A 513 13.87 38.03 7.97
N VAL A 514 13.81 36.97 8.79
CA VAL A 514 12.58 36.29 9.18
C VAL A 514 12.28 36.45 10.68
N LYS A 515 11.00 36.37 11.06
CA LYS A 515 10.59 36.33 12.47
C LYS A 515 10.90 34.94 13.05
N ILE A 516 11.57 34.91 14.20
CA ILE A 516 11.77 33.67 14.97
C ILE A 516 10.69 33.62 16.05
N GLU A 517 9.78 32.66 15.97
CA GLU A 517 8.84 32.32 17.04
C GLU A 517 8.91 30.81 17.26
N LYS A 518 9.53 30.38 18.36
CA LYS A 518 9.78 28.95 18.60
C LYS A 518 8.48 28.19 18.84
N ASP A 519 7.49 28.83 19.45
CA ASP A 519 6.21 28.21 19.76
C ASP A 519 5.25 28.37 18.57
N TRP A 520 5.11 27.30 17.79
CA TRP A 520 4.24 27.32 16.63
C TRP A 520 2.78 27.62 16.98
N HIS A 521 2.30 27.33 18.20
CA HIS A 521 0.93 27.68 18.60
C HIS A 521 0.72 29.19 18.55
N LYS A 522 1.67 29.97 19.10
CA LYS A 522 1.59 31.44 19.06
C LYS A 522 1.64 31.99 17.64
N ALA A 523 2.48 31.40 16.78
CA ALA A 523 2.57 31.81 15.39
C ALA A 523 1.22 31.61 14.66
N ILE A 524 0.51 30.51 14.97
CA ILE A 524 -0.82 30.20 14.43
C ILE A 524 -1.91 31.08 15.05
N ASP A 525 -1.92 31.28 16.36
CA ASP A 525 -2.85 32.18 17.06
C ASP A 525 -2.76 33.62 16.49
N ASP A 526 -1.54 34.13 16.33
CA ASP A 526 -1.28 35.43 15.69
C ASP A 526 -1.81 35.46 14.25
N ALA A 527 -1.76 34.32 13.54
CA ALA A 527 -2.18 34.23 12.15
C ALA A 527 -3.70 34.29 11.96
N PHE A 528 -4.52 33.96 12.97
CA PHE A 528 -5.98 34.14 12.90
C PHE A 528 -6.40 35.61 12.80
N SER A 529 -5.56 36.55 13.20
CA SER A 529 -5.81 37.99 13.06
C SER A 529 -5.34 38.57 11.73
N HIS A 530 -4.74 37.75 10.86
CA HIS A 530 -4.25 38.18 9.56
C HIS A 530 -5.43 38.52 8.62
N ASP A 531 -5.29 39.52 7.74
CA ASP A 531 -6.35 40.00 6.83
C ASP A 531 -6.20 39.51 5.38
N GLY A 532 -5.05 38.94 5.03
CA GLY A 532 -4.77 38.23 3.78
C GLY A 532 -4.69 36.69 3.89
N VAL A 533 -3.68 36.08 3.27
CA VAL A 533 -3.52 34.62 3.15
C VAL A 533 -2.38 34.12 4.01
N VAL A 534 -2.59 33.03 4.73
CA VAL A 534 -1.57 32.37 5.57
C VAL A 534 -1.20 31.03 4.93
N PHE A 535 0.08 30.84 4.65
CA PHE A 535 0.63 29.53 4.27
C PHE A 535 1.35 28.89 5.44
N ILE A 536 1.11 27.60 5.66
CA ILE A 536 1.87 26.77 6.61
C ILE A 536 2.53 25.62 5.84
N THR A 537 3.87 25.54 5.87
CA THR A 537 4.62 24.59 5.02
C THR A 537 5.95 24.15 5.62
N GLY A 538 6.64 23.23 4.93
CA GLY A 538 8.02 22.81 5.19
C GLY A 538 8.19 21.37 5.67
N SER A 539 7.14 20.74 6.20
CA SER A 539 7.17 19.33 6.62
C SER A 539 5.77 18.78 6.88
N LEU A 540 5.48 17.56 6.40
CA LEU A 540 4.25 16.86 6.77
C LEU A 540 4.18 16.53 8.26
N TYR A 541 5.33 16.32 8.93
CA TYR A 541 5.39 16.11 10.38
C TYR A 541 5.12 17.39 11.18
N PHE A 542 5.34 18.55 10.58
CA PHE A 542 4.92 19.81 11.18
C PHE A 542 3.41 19.97 11.01
N LEU A 543 2.91 19.73 9.80
CA LEU A 543 1.48 19.80 9.50
C LEU A 543 0.64 18.78 10.30
N SER A 544 1.20 17.64 10.68
CA SER A 544 0.51 16.66 11.53
C SER A 544 0.12 17.23 12.90
N GLN A 545 0.87 18.20 13.42
CA GLN A 545 0.58 18.87 14.69
C GLN A 545 -0.28 20.13 14.45
N VAL A 546 0.03 20.92 13.42
CA VAL A 546 -0.64 22.20 13.17
C VAL A 546 -2.06 22.03 12.62
N ARG A 547 -2.27 21.09 11.69
CA ARG A 547 -3.57 20.88 11.05
C ARG A 547 -4.71 20.62 12.06
N PRO A 548 -4.60 19.65 13.00
CA PRO A 548 -5.66 19.43 13.98
C PRO A 548 -5.86 20.62 14.93
N TYR A 549 -4.81 21.41 15.20
CA TYR A 549 -4.94 22.62 16.01
C TYR A 549 -5.80 23.69 15.33
N ILE A 550 -5.55 23.96 14.04
CA ILE A 550 -6.34 24.94 13.27
C ILE A 550 -7.80 24.49 13.11
N ILE A 551 -8.04 23.21 12.80
CA ILE A 551 -9.39 22.69 12.53
C ILE A 551 -10.28 22.71 13.79
N ASN A 552 -9.67 22.63 14.98
CA ASN A 552 -10.39 22.63 16.26
C ASN A 552 -10.49 24.02 16.91
N HIS A 553 -9.94 25.06 16.28
CA HIS A 553 -10.07 26.46 16.70
C HIS A 553 -11.41 27.04 16.24
#